data_AF-A0ABD3DAM4-F1
#
_entry.id   AF-A0ABD3DAM4-F1
#
_cell.length_a   1.000
_cell.length_b   1.000
_cell.length_c   1.000
_cell.angle_alpha   90.00
_cell.angle_beta   90.00
_cell.angle_gamma   90.00
#
_symmetry.space_group_name_H-M   'P 1'
#
loop_
_entity.id
_entity.type
_entity.pdbx_description
1 polymer ?
#
loop_
_entity_poly.entity_id
_entity_poly.type
_entity_poly.pdbx_seq_one_letter_code
_entity_poly.pdbx_strand_id
1 'polypeptide(L)'
;MGRGLMKAGTCGKKIKIEVDPAIGRPKERIESARFSSQVGVVARDVLPVVRKWKEIDVQNALDPCIDHMQIHLDVNMDQPGVRQCVIDRLKNSSRQQRYRLHVHYKKFGNVREAKRNKPASVNDQQQWEILCDHFNSPEFQHQSEANSNNRKKMQAKHVTGRTPFTIIQNEIV
;
A
#
# COMPACT_ATOMS: atom_id res chain seq x y z
N MET A 1 -5.74 5.80 -11.85
CA MET A 1 -5.30 4.74 -12.78
C MET A 1 -5.36 3.39 -12.06
N GLY A 2 -5.99 2.37 -12.64
CA GLY A 2 -6.19 1.05 -12.00
C GLY A 2 -7.57 0.40 -12.15
N ARG A 3 -8.47 0.93 -13.01
CA ARG A 3 -9.79 0.34 -13.28
C ARG A 3 -9.80 -0.75 -14.37
N GLY A 4 -8.66 -1.00 -15.01
CA GLY A 4 -8.56 -1.93 -16.14
C GLY A 4 -8.50 -3.42 -15.77
N LEU A 5 -8.36 -3.78 -14.49
CA LEU A 5 -8.24 -5.18 -14.05
C LEU A 5 -9.58 -5.83 -13.68
N MET A 6 -10.64 -5.04 -13.46
CA MET A 6 -11.96 -5.55 -13.07
C MET A 6 -12.84 -5.98 -14.26
N LYS A 7 -12.34 -5.84 -15.51
CA LYS A 7 -13.05 -6.24 -16.74
C LYS A 7 -12.51 -7.52 -17.37
N ALA A 8 -11.97 -8.41 -16.56
CA ALA A 8 -11.65 -9.76 -17.00
C ALA A 8 -12.13 -10.74 -15.93
N GLY A 9 -13.40 -11.10 -16.01
CA GLY A 9 -13.79 -12.46 -15.64
C GLY A 9 -13.05 -13.40 -16.59
N THR A 10 -11.81 -13.74 -16.25
CA THR A 10 -11.05 -14.73 -16.99
C THR A 10 -10.48 -15.72 -15.98
N CYS A 11 -11.07 -16.91 -16.03
CA CYS A 11 -10.39 -18.18 -15.85
C CYS A 11 -9.12 -18.19 -16.74
N GLY A 12 -8.08 -17.48 -16.32
CA GLY A 12 -6.78 -17.39 -16.98
C GLY A 12 -5.74 -18.06 -16.08
N LYS A 13 -4.74 -18.71 -16.69
CA LYS A 13 -3.64 -19.35 -15.95
C LYS A 13 -3.06 -18.38 -14.92
N LYS A 14 -3.02 -18.82 -13.66
CA LYS A 14 -2.37 -18.05 -12.58
C LYS A 14 -0.92 -17.78 -12.97
N ILE A 15 -0.42 -16.63 -12.56
CA ILE A 15 0.92 -16.20 -12.91
C ILE A 15 1.84 -16.62 -11.79
N LYS A 16 2.81 -17.47 -12.12
CA LYS A 16 3.87 -17.82 -11.19
C LYS A 16 4.67 -16.56 -10.85
N ILE A 17 4.84 -16.29 -9.57
CA ILE A 17 5.73 -15.23 -9.10
C ILE A 17 6.88 -15.89 -8.37
N GLU A 18 8.08 -15.79 -8.94
CA GLU A 18 9.28 -16.21 -8.24
C GLU A 18 9.90 -15.03 -7.52
N VAL A 19 9.94 -15.11 -6.20
CA VAL A 19 10.54 -14.08 -5.35
C VAL A 19 11.99 -14.45 -5.08
N ASP A 20 12.88 -13.49 -5.28
CA ASP A 20 14.26 -13.57 -4.83
C ASP A 20 14.27 -13.51 -3.28
N PRO A 21 14.78 -14.54 -2.58
CA PRO A 21 14.78 -14.58 -1.13
C PRO A 21 15.72 -13.55 -0.46
N ALA A 22 16.76 -13.07 -1.16
CA ALA A 22 17.67 -12.05 -0.64
C ALA A 22 17.10 -10.63 -0.79
N ILE A 23 16.38 -10.37 -1.88
CA ILE A 23 15.85 -9.04 -2.21
C ILE A 23 14.38 -8.89 -1.76
N GLY A 24 13.66 -10.01 -1.61
CA GLY A 24 12.23 -10.02 -1.33
C GLY A 24 11.43 -9.34 -2.44
N ARG A 25 11.76 -9.61 -3.71
CA ARG A 25 11.03 -9.06 -4.87
C ARG A 25 10.84 -10.13 -5.96
N PRO A 26 9.76 -10.05 -6.75
CA PRO A 26 9.65 -10.82 -7.97
C PRO A 26 10.87 -10.58 -8.87
N LYS A 27 11.48 -11.67 -9.37
CA LYS A 27 12.68 -11.61 -10.22
C LYS A 27 12.39 -10.86 -11.52
N GLU A 28 11.26 -11.17 -12.14
CA GLU A 28 10.90 -10.65 -13.46
C GLU A 28 10.10 -9.36 -13.39
N ARG A 29 10.34 -8.48 -14.38
CA ARG A 29 9.67 -7.16 -14.46
C ARG A 29 8.15 -7.29 -14.59
N ILE A 30 7.68 -8.20 -15.44
CA ILE A 30 6.24 -8.36 -15.72
C ILE A 30 5.52 -8.91 -14.47
N GLU A 31 6.12 -9.90 -13.81
CA GLU A 31 5.64 -10.47 -12.56
C GLU A 31 5.56 -9.38 -11.47
N SER A 32 6.61 -8.58 -11.33
CA SER A 32 6.68 -7.46 -10.38
C SER A 32 5.57 -6.43 -10.60
N ALA A 33 5.28 -6.09 -11.86
CA ALA A 33 4.21 -5.14 -12.20
C ALA A 33 2.81 -5.69 -11.87
N ARG A 34 2.55 -6.97 -12.18
CA ARG A 34 1.27 -7.62 -11.89
C ARG A 34 1.07 -7.86 -10.40
N PHE A 35 2.11 -8.30 -9.70
CA PHE A 35 2.14 -8.39 -8.24
C PHE A 35 1.79 -7.05 -7.58
N SER A 36 2.48 -5.97 -7.97
CA SER A 36 2.24 -4.64 -7.44
C SER A 36 0.82 -4.14 -7.71
N SER A 37 0.26 -4.50 -8.87
CA SER A 37 -1.12 -4.15 -9.23
C SER A 37 -2.12 -4.87 -8.36
N GLN A 38 -1.93 -6.17 -8.12
CA GLN A 38 -2.82 -6.97 -7.29
C GLN A 38 -2.75 -6.56 -5.82
N VAL A 39 -1.54 -6.30 -5.29
CA VAL A 39 -1.36 -5.67 -3.97
C VAL A 39 -2.18 -4.39 -3.88
N GLY A 40 -2.14 -3.55 -4.93
CA GLY A 40 -2.90 -2.31 -4.98
C GLY A 40 -4.42 -2.49 -5.06
N VAL A 41 -4.92 -3.58 -5.62
CA VAL A 41 -6.35 -3.94 -5.61
C VAL A 41 -6.75 -4.41 -4.22
N VAL A 42 -6.07 -5.43 -3.69
CA VAL A 42 -6.33 -5.99 -2.36
C VAL A 42 -6.27 -4.91 -1.29
N ALA A 43 -5.25 -4.05 -1.32
CA ALA A 43 -5.10 -2.99 -0.34
C ALA A 43 -6.21 -1.92 -0.40
N ARG A 44 -6.90 -1.76 -1.53
CA ARG A 44 -7.99 -0.79 -1.68
C ARG A 44 -9.36 -1.38 -1.37
N ASP A 45 -9.59 -2.61 -1.82
CA ASP A 45 -10.92 -3.18 -1.93
C ASP A 45 -11.21 -4.21 -0.81
N VAL A 46 -10.16 -4.80 -0.22
CA VAL A 46 -10.27 -5.88 0.78
C VAL A 46 -9.65 -5.49 2.12
N LEU A 47 -8.47 -4.87 2.11
CA LEU A 47 -7.75 -4.54 3.33
C LEU A 47 -8.47 -3.44 4.13
N PRO A 48 -8.74 -3.65 5.44
CA PRO A 48 -9.42 -2.66 6.26
C PRO A 48 -8.53 -1.42 6.47
N VAL A 49 -9.18 -0.25 6.51
CA VAL A 49 -8.48 1.00 6.78
C VAL A 49 -8.47 1.26 8.28
N VAL A 50 -7.36 0.90 8.91
CA VAL A 50 -7.12 1.08 10.35
C VAL A 50 -6.20 2.27 10.64
N ARG A 51 -6.15 2.77 11.88
CA ARG A 51 -5.29 3.91 12.25
C ARG A 51 -3.82 3.52 12.30
N LYS A 52 -3.51 2.30 12.74
CA LYS A 52 -2.15 1.73 12.83
C LYS A 52 -2.12 0.32 12.26
N TRP A 53 -1.05 -0.05 11.56
CA TRP A 53 -0.88 -1.41 11.00
C TRP A 53 -1.05 -2.52 12.06
N LYS A 54 -0.63 -2.26 13.30
CA LYS A 54 -0.77 -3.20 14.42
C LYS A 54 -2.23 -3.50 14.82
N GLU A 55 -3.19 -2.70 14.38
CA GLU A 55 -4.63 -2.93 14.62
C GLU A 55 -5.24 -3.90 13.60
N ILE A 56 -4.49 -4.30 12.56
CA ILE A 56 -4.95 -5.31 11.60
C ILE A 56 -4.82 -6.68 12.23
N ASP A 57 -5.94 -7.36 12.37
CA ASP A 57 -5.96 -8.75 12.80
C ASP A 57 -5.39 -9.66 11.71
N VAL A 58 -4.51 -10.58 12.11
CA VAL A 58 -3.84 -11.45 11.14
C VAL A 58 -4.83 -12.41 10.49
N GLN A 59 -5.63 -13.09 11.30
CA GLN A 59 -6.50 -14.18 10.84
C GLN A 59 -7.74 -13.67 10.11
N ASN A 60 -8.38 -12.63 10.64
CA ASN A 60 -9.67 -12.16 10.16
C ASN A 60 -9.56 -11.08 9.08
N ALA A 61 -8.37 -10.48 8.88
CA ALA A 61 -8.19 -9.42 7.90
C ALA A 61 -6.98 -9.63 6.97
N LEU A 62 -5.81 -9.98 7.51
CA LEU A 62 -4.60 -10.11 6.69
C LEU A 62 -4.58 -11.39 5.85
N ASP A 63 -4.92 -12.54 6.43
CA ASP A 63 -4.95 -13.81 5.71
C ASP A 63 -6.01 -13.80 4.57
N PRO A 64 -7.24 -13.29 4.75
CA PRO A 64 -8.18 -13.09 3.64
C PRO A 64 -7.66 -12.18 2.52
N CYS A 65 -6.84 -11.18 2.84
CA CYS A 65 -6.18 -10.35 1.83
C CYS A 65 -5.14 -11.14 1.02
N ILE A 66 -4.42 -12.04 1.68
CA ILE A 66 -3.46 -12.95 1.07
C ILE A 66 -4.21 -13.95 0.18
N ASP A 67 -5.30 -14.55 0.66
CA ASP A 67 -6.12 -15.49 -0.10
C ASP A 67 -6.67 -14.83 -1.37
N HIS A 68 -7.20 -13.61 -1.25
CA HIS A 68 -7.67 -12.83 -2.40
C HIS A 68 -6.54 -12.51 -3.40
N MET A 69 -5.30 -12.39 -2.94
CA MET A 69 -4.16 -12.23 -3.82
C MET A 69 -3.85 -13.53 -4.60
N GLN A 70 -3.95 -14.69 -3.93
CA GLN A 70 -3.70 -16.02 -4.50
C GLN A 70 -4.78 -16.52 -5.48
N ILE A 71 -5.93 -15.85 -5.55
CA ILE A 71 -6.92 -16.06 -6.61
C ILE A 71 -6.30 -15.73 -7.98
N HIS A 72 -5.52 -14.66 -8.07
CA HIS A 72 -5.00 -14.13 -9.33
C HIS A 72 -3.51 -14.43 -9.57
N LEU A 73 -2.77 -14.75 -8.51
CA LEU A 73 -1.33 -14.99 -8.54
C LEU A 73 -1.02 -16.38 -8.00
N ASP A 74 -0.10 -17.08 -8.64
CA ASP A 74 0.48 -18.33 -8.14
C ASP A 74 1.76 -17.99 -7.37
N VAL A 75 1.58 -17.74 -6.06
CA VAL A 75 2.65 -17.36 -5.14
C VAL A 75 2.83 -18.47 -4.13
N ASN A 76 4.03 -19.05 -4.09
CA ASN A 76 4.41 -20.00 -3.06
C ASN A 76 4.68 -19.26 -1.74
N MET A 77 3.68 -19.23 -0.84
CA MET A 77 3.78 -18.53 0.44
C MET A 77 4.66 -19.27 1.47
N ASP A 78 4.95 -20.55 1.24
CA ASP A 78 5.83 -21.37 2.08
C ASP A 78 7.30 -21.12 1.78
N GLN A 79 7.61 -20.50 0.64
CA GLN A 79 8.98 -20.12 0.30
C GLN A 79 9.49 -19.06 1.31
N PRO A 80 10.70 -19.24 1.88
CA PRO A 80 11.28 -18.28 2.82
C PRO A 80 11.31 -16.85 2.26
N GLY A 81 10.82 -15.90 3.06
CA GLY A 81 10.81 -14.46 2.73
C GLY A 81 9.63 -14.00 1.86
N VAL A 82 8.88 -14.89 1.21
CA VAL A 82 7.78 -14.51 0.30
C VAL A 82 6.60 -13.94 1.05
N ARG A 83 6.14 -14.63 2.08
CA ARG A 83 5.05 -14.12 2.93
C ARG A 83 5.39 -12.76 3.54
N GLN A 84 6.62 -12.60 4.02
CA GLN A 84 7.09 -11.33 4.57
C GLN A 84 7.11 -10.21 3.52
N CYS A 85 7.55 -10.49 2.30
CA CYS A 85 7.49 -9.55 1.18
C CYS A 85 6.05 -9.07 0.92
N VAL A 86 5.09 -9.99 0.84
CA VAL A 86 3.67 -9.67 0.63
C VAL A 86 3.15 -8.76 1.74
N ILE A 87 3.45 -9.10 2.99
CA ILE A 87 3.05 -8.32 4.17
C ILE A 87 3.64 -6.91 4.12
N ASP A 88 4.92 -6.75 3.80
CA ASP A 88 5.57 -5.45 3.71
C ASP A 88 4.97 -4.58 2.59
N ARG A 89 4.52 -5.20 1.50
CA ARG A 89 3.85 -4.51 0.39
C ARG A 89 2.44 -4.07 0.75
N LEU A 90 1.69 -4.91 1.46
CA LEU A 90 0.38 -4.54 2.02
C LEU A 90 0.51 -3.44 3.07
N LYS A 91 1.53 -3.52 3.94
CA LYS A 91 1.85 -2.51 4.95
C LYS A 91 2.17 -1.15 4.34
N ASN A 92 2.99 -1.14 3.29
CA ASN A 92 3.28 0.08 2.55
C ASN A 92 2.03 0.62 1.85
N SER A 93 1.19 -0.24 1.28
CA SER A 93 -0.05 0.18 0.62
C SER A 93 -1.05 0.78 1.61
N SER A 94 -1.22 0.17 2.80
CA SER A 94 -2.03 0.71 3.90
C SER A 94 -1.53 2.10 4.35
N ARG A 95 -0.20 2.29 4.47
CA ARG A 95 0.39 3.61 4.73
C ARG A 95 0.01 4.63 3.66
N GLN A 96 0.11 4.26 2.38
CA GLN A 96 -0.24 5.15 1.26
C GLN A 96 -1.73 5.47 1.21
N GLN A 97 -2.60 4.51 1.51
CA GLN A 97 -4.05 4.73 1.59
C GLN A 97 -4.39 5.76 2.67
N ARG A 98 -3.84 5.59 3.89
CA ARG A 98 -4.03 6.56 4.98
C ARG A 98 -3.49 7.94 4.63
N TYR A 99 -2.34 8.01 3.94
CA TYR A 99 -1.82 9.28 3.44
C TYR A 99 -2.80 9.96 2.48
N ARG A 100 -3.38 9.24 1.52
CA ARG A 100 -4.39 9.80 0.59
C ARG A 100 -5.63 10.30 1.33
N LEU A 101 -6.07 9.57 2.35
CA LEU A 101 -7.21 9.96 3.19
C LEU A 101 -6.89 11.21 4.02
N HIS A 102 -5.69 11.33 4.56
CA HIS A 102 -5.24 12.54 5.26
C HIS A 102 -5.14 13.75 4.30
N VAL A 103 -4.66 13.54 3.07
CA VAL A 103 -4.65 14.60 2.04
C VAL A 103 -6.08 15.05 1.70
N HIS A 104 -7.04 14.12 1.65
CA HIS A 104 -8.45 14.47 1.46
C HIS A 104 -9.02 15.24 2.66
N TYR A 105 -8.76 14.76 3.89
CA TYR A 105 -9.14 15.43 5.14
C TYR A 105 -8.67 16.89 5.18
N LYS A 106 -7.42 17.15 4.78
CA LYS A 106 -6.81 18.49 4.75
C LYS A 106 -7.48 19.50 3.81
N LYS A 107 -8.38 19.08 2.92
CA LYS A 107 -9.10 20.00 2.03
C LYS A 107 -10.16 20.81 2.79
N PHE A 108 -10.55 20.37 3.97
CA PHE A 108 -11.60 20.99 4.78
C PHE A 108 -10.98 21.81 5.92
N GLY A 109 -11.60 22.94 6.25
CA GLY A 109 -11.09 23.85 7.27
C GLY A 109 -11.39 23.41 8.72
N ASN A 110 -12.31 22.48 8.91
CA ASN A 110 -12.70 21.98 10.22
C ASN A 110 -13.11 20.49 10.18
N VAL A 111 -13.01 19.81 11.33
CA VAL A 111 -13.29 18.37 11.46
C VAL A 111 -14.74 18.03 11.12
N ARG A 112 -15.70 18.87 11.53
CA ARG A 112 -17.14 18.63 11.31
C ARG A 112 -17.46 18.57 9.82
N GLU A 113 -16.89 19.49 9.05
CA GLU A 113 -17.00 19.51 7.61
C GLU A 113 -16.30 18.31 6.96
N ALA A 114 -15.09 17.97 7.41
CA ALA A 114 -14.37 16.80 6.92
C ALA A 114 -15.18 15.50 7.12
N LYS A 115 -15.78 15.30 8.31
CA LYS A 115 -16.62 14.13 8.63
C LYS A 115 -17.80 14.00 7.67
N ARG A 116 -18.49 15.11 7.35
CA ARG A 116 -19.60 15.11 6.38
C ARG A 116 -19.17 14.76 4.95
N ASN A 117 -17.91 15.00 4.60
CA ASN A 117 -17.39 14.83 3.24
C ASN A 117 -16.53 13.57 3.09
N LYS A 118 -17.16 12.40 3.28
CA LYS A 118 -16.50 11.10 3.10
C LYS A 118 -16.02 10.89 1.66
N PRO A 119 -14.76 10.47 1.44
CA PRO A 119 -14.30 10.11 0.11
C PRO A 119 -14.97 8.81 -0.38
N ALA A 120 -15.30 8.74 -1.67
CA ALA A 120 -15.94 7.56 -2.28
C ALA A 120 -15.13 6.25 -2.15
N SER A 121 -13.81 6.35 -1.90
CA SER A 121 -12.95 5.19 -1.67
C SER A 121 -13.10 4.55 -0.29
N VAL A 122 -13.83 5.18 0.64
CA VAL A 122 -14.11 4.64 1.95
C VAL A 122 -15.56 4.18 1.96
N ASN A 123 -15.79 2.90 2.25
CA ASN A 123 -17.12 2.32 2.21
C ASN A 123 -17.97 2.80 3.39
N ASP A 124 -17.42 2.75 4.61
CA ASP A 124 -18.14 3.07 5.84
C ASP A 124 -17.92 4.51 6.35
N GLN A 125 -19.01 5.16 6.72
CA GLN A 125 -19.02 6.51 7.30
C GLN A 125 -18.42 6.53 8.71
N GLN A 126 -18.72 5.54 9.56
CA GLN A 126 -18.17 5.51 10.92
C GLN A 126 -16.65 5.36 10.89
N GLN A 127 -16.13 4.48 10.03
CA GLN A 127 -14.70 4.36 9.79
C GLN A 127 -14.06 5.69 9.34
N TRP A 128 -14.72 6.45 8.47
CA TRP A 128 -14.21 7.78 8.06
C TRP A 128 -14.18 8.77 9.23
N GLU A 129 -15.19 8.77 10.09
CA GLU A 129 -15.26 9.65 11.25
C GLU A 129 -14.17 9.35 12.27
N ILE A 130 -13.91 8.07 12.53
CA ILE A 130 -12.80 7.61 13.39
C ILE A 130 -11.45 8.09 12.84
N LEU A 131 -11.27 8.06 11.51
CA LEU A 131 -10.05 8.57 10.87
C LEU A 131 -9.95 10.08 10.95
N CYS A 132 -11.06 10.82 10.78
CA CYS A 132 -11.09 12.27 10.99
C CYS A 132 -10.68 12.64 12.42
N ASP A 133 -11.22 11.93 13.42
CA ASP A 133 -10.87 12.16 14.82
C ASP A 133 -9.40 11.83 15.09
N HIS A 134 -8.88 10.76 14.48
CA HIS A 134 -7.46 10.44 14.55
C HIS A 134 -6.58 11.54 13.93
N PHE A 135 -6.93 12.07 12.75
CA PHE A 135 -6.17 13.14 12.11
C PHE A 135 -6.25 14.47 12.87
N ASN A 136 -7.33 14.70 13.60
CA ASN A 136 -7.48 15.85 14.47
C ASN A 136 -6.84 15.66 15.85
N SER A 137 -6.33 14.47 16.18
CA SER A 137 -5.75 14.22 17.50
C SER A 137 -4.44 15.03 17.65
N PRO A 138 -4.18 15.62 18.83
CA PRO A 138 -2.96 16.39 19.07
C PRO A 138 -1.69 15.58 18.78
N GLU A 139 -1.71 14.28 19.11
CA GLU A 139 -0.57 13.38 18.91
C GLU A 139 -0.25 13.21 17.42
N PHE A 140 -1.29 13.04 16.58
CA PHE A 140 -1.11 12.91 15.15
C PHE A 140 -0.64 14.23 14.52
N GLN A 141 -1.23 15.36 14.92
CA GLN A 141 -0.85 16.67 14.41
C GLN A 141 0.61 16.99 14.72
N HIS A 142 1.04 16.77 15.96
CA HIS A 142 2.43 16.96 16.38
C HIS A 142 3.39 16.09 15.56
N GLN A 143 3.08 14.80 15.39
CA GLN A 143 3.91 13.91 14.57
C GLN A 143 3.94 14.30 13.09
N SER A 144 2.80 14.70 12.53
CA SER A 144 2.66 15.12 11.14
C SER A 144 3.46 16.39 10.86
N GLU A 145 3.39 17.37 11.76
CA GLU A 145 4.15 18.61 11.67
C GLU A 145 5.66 18.37 11.78
N ALA A 146 6.10 17.60 12.77
CA ALA A 146 7.50 17.21 12.91
C ALA A 146 8.03 16.52 11.64
N ASN A 147 7.27 15.57 11.09
CA ASN A 147 7.62 14.87 9.85
C ASN A 147 7.67 15.83 8.64
N SER A 148 6.74 16.77 8.54
CA SER A 148 6.75 17.79 7.48
C SER A 148 7.99 18.68 7.58
N ASN A 149 8.33 19.14 8.78
CA ASN A 149 9.50 19.97 9.04
C ASN A 149 10.80 19.20 8.75
N ASN A 150 10.89 17.94 9.14
CA ASN A 150 12.02 17.08 8.80
C ASN A 150 12.15 16.88 7.28
N ARG A 151 11.02 16.72 6.57
CA ARG A 151 11.03 16.60 5.11
C ARG A 151 11.50 17.88 4.42
N LYS A 152 11.19 19.06 4.95
CA LYS A 152 11.71 20.35 4.44
C LYS A 152 13.23 20.48 4.60
N LYS A 153 13.81 19.87 5.64
CA LYS A 153 15.27 19.87 5.92
C LYS A 153 16.05 18.85 5.08
N MET A 154 15.37 17.98 4.33
CA MET A 154 16.01 16.93 3.54
C MET A 154 16.72 17.52 2.31
N GLN A 155 18.06 17.58 2.36
CA GLN A 155 18.88 18.25 1.34
C GLN A 155 19.01 17.46 0.03
N ALA A 156 19.08 16.13 0.09
CA ALA A 156 19.22 15.28 -1.09
C ALA A 156 17.86 14.75 -1.56
N LYS A 157 17.43 15.14 -2.77
CA LYS A 157 16.38 14.42 -3.50
C LYS A 157 17.06 13.23 -4.19
N HIS A 158 16.62 12.00 -3.91
CA HIS A 158 17.12 10.81 -4.62
C HIS A 158 16.85 10.95 -6.14
N VAL A 159 17.90 11.21 -6.92
CA VAL A 159 17.89 11.21 -8.39
C VAL A 159 18.51 9.90 -8.85
N THR A 160 17.82 8.79 -8.61
CA THR A 160 18.12 7.55 -9.32
C THR A 160 16.81 7.09 -9.90
N GLY A 161 16.78 6.95 -11.22
CA GLY A 161 15.63 6.46 -11.96
C GLY A 161 15.31 5.00 -11.59
N ARG A 162 14.58 4.32 -12.48
CA ARG A 162 14.16 2.92 -12.26
C ARG A 162 15.30 1.89 -12.39
N THR A 163 16.53 2.32 -12.64
CA THR A 163 17.72 1.47 -12.70
C THR A 163 18.44 1.48 -11.34
N PRO A 164 18.59 0.31 -10.69
CA PRO A 164 19.47 0.20 -9.53
C PRO A 164 20.91 0.51 -9.95
N PHE A 165 21.66 1.14 -9.04
CA PHE A 165 23.05 1.56 -9.26
C PHE A 165 23.96 0.44 -9.82
N THR A 166 23.70 -0.81 -9.41
CA THR A 166 24.43 -1.99 -9.86
C THR A 166 24.28 -2.32 -11.34
N ILE A 167 23.15 -1.99 -11.98
CA ILE A 167 22.97 -2.22 -13.43
C ILE A 167 23.79 -1.20 -14.23
N ILE A 168 23.85 0.05 -13.77
CA ILE A 168 24.63 1.13 -14.41
C ILE A 168 26.12 0.80 -14.39
N GLN A 169 26.62 0.16 -13.33
CA GLN A 169 28.04 -0.18 -13.22
C GLN A 169 28.49 -1.27 -14.22
N ASN A 170 27.60 -2.19 -14.57
CA ASN A 170 27.89 -3.28 -15.52
C ASN A 170 27.77 -2.85 -16.99
N GLU A 171 27.20 -1.68 -17.27
CA GLU A 171 27.08 -1.10 -18.62
C GLU A 171 28.24 -0.15 -18.98
N ILE A 172 29.16 0.11 -18.05
CA ILE A 172 30.32 1.02 -18.23
C ILE A 172 31.62 0.23 -18.51
N VAL A 173 31.53 -1.08 -18.81
CA VAL A 173 32.68 -1.91 -19.22
C VAL A 173 32.67 -2.11 -20.73
#